data_AF-U2C3N4-F1
#
_entry.id   AF-U2C3N4-F1
#
_cell.length_a   1.000
_cell.length_b   1.000
_cell.length_c   1.000
_cell.angle_alpha   90.00
_cell.angle_beta   90.00
_cell.angle_gamma   90.00
#
_symmetry.space_group_name_H-M   'P 1'
#
loop_
_entity.id
_entity.type
_entity.pdbx_description
1 polymer ?
#
loop_
_entity_poly.entity_id
_entity_poly.type
_entity_poly.pdbx_seq_one_letter_code
_entity_poly.pdbx_strand_id
1 'polypeptide(L)'
;MEKKFWYRNWWLYYLLFFLLLGLLIYALLWKPRCEGAYTPPTASQISEPQEPQEPSPVEVVECNATVESGGQGRTVIKHILGNKPGRVVVQYQMYSQPDRLTITYKGKVVATTKDLVSGEGILEWNYTPKEGDPQECEVEMYAPQEGTEWDYQVNCPQ
;
A
#
# COMPACT_ATOMS: atom_id res chain seq x y z
N MET A 1 -35.86 15.22 59.76
CA MET A 1 -36.12 14.50 58.48
C MET A 1 -34.78 14.33 57.77
N GLU A 2 -34.69 13.47 56.75
CA GLU A 2 -33.54 13.28 55.81
C GLU A 2 -32.46 12.20 56.05
N LYS A 3 -32.29 11.57 57.23
CA LYS A 3 -31.21 10.56 57.39
C LYS A 3 -31.54 9.12 56.93
N LYS A 4 -32.80 8.82 56.57
CA LYS A 4 -33.26 7.45 56.24
C LYS A 4 -33.18 7.08 54.76
N PHE A 5 -32.96 8.06 53.86
CA PHE A 5 -32.91 7.81 52.41
C PHE A 5 -31.55 7.29 51.95
N TRP A 6 -30.49 7.63 52.68
CA TRP A 6 -29.10 7.41 52.26
C TRP A 6 -28.63 5.95 52.39
N TYR A 7 -29.17 5.18 53.33
CA TYR A 7 -28.68 3.83 53.61
C TYR A 7 -29.29 2.73 52.71
N ARG A 8 -30.50 2.94 52.18
CA ARG A 8 -31.20 1.92 51.38
C ARG A 8 -30.60 1.74 50.00
N ASN A 9 -30.00 2.81 49.46
CA ASN A 9 -29.46 2.86 48.11
C ASN A 9 -27.93 2.76 48.10
N TRP A 10 -27.29 2.51 49.25
CA TRP A 10 -25.84 2.40 49.37
C TRP A 10 -25.27 1.33 48.43
N TRP A 11 -25.99 0.21 48.24
CA TRP A 11 -25.56 -0.83 47.32
C TRP A 11 -25.42 -0.36 45.86
N LEU A 12 -26.24 0.61 45.42
CA LEU A 12 -26.11 1.21 44.08
C LEU A 12 -24.80 1.97 43.93
N TYR A 13 -24.28 2.58 45.00
CA TYR A 13 -22.97 3.24 44.98
C TYR A 13 -21.85 2.22 44.76
N TYR A 14 -21.91 1.07 45.43
CA TYR A 14 -20.93 -0.01 45.20
C TYR A 14 -21.05 -0.57 43.78
N LEU A 15 -22.27 -0.80 43.29
CA LEU A 15 -22.50 -1.32 41.94
C LEU A 15 -21.96 -0.36 40.87
N LEU A 16 -22.24 0.94 41.02
CA LEU A 16 -21.70 1.98 40.16
C LEU A 16 -20.18 2.09 40.27
N PHE A 17 -19.63 1.99 41.48
CA PHE A 17 -18.19 2.02 41.73
C PHE A 17 -17.48 0.83 41.05
N PHE A 18 -18.01 -0.40 41.17
CA PHE A 18 -17.43 -1.57 40.50
C PHE A 18 -17.54 -1.49 38.97
N LEU A 19 -18.63 -0.93 38.44
CA LEU A 19 -18.78 -0.71 37.00
C LEU A 19 -17.74 0.30 36.49
N LEU A 20 -17.58 1.43 37.18
CA LEU A 20 -16.59 2.45 36.82
C LEU A 20 -15.15 1.93 36.99
N LEU A 21 -14.88 1.16 38.05
CA LEU A 21 -13.58 0.54 38.27
C LEU A 21 -13.27 -0.48 37.18
N GLY A 22 -14.26 -1.27 36.75
CA GLY A 22 -14.12 -2.21 35.64
C GLY A 22 -13.82 -1.51 34.31
N LEU A 23 -14.55 -0.42 33.99
CA LEU A 23 -14.26 0.40 32.81
C LEU A 23 -12.88 1.07 32.87
N LEU A 24 -12.47 1.52 34.05
CA LEU A 24 -11.15 2.13 34.25
C LEU A 24 -10.03 1.10 34.10
N ILE A 25 -10.17 -0.08 34.70
CA ILE A 25 -9.25 -1.20 34.52
C ILE A 25 -9.23 -1.63 33.05
N TYR A 26 -10.39 -1.71 32.41
CA TYR A 26 -10.49 -2.02 30.99
C TYR A 26 -9.76 -0.97 30.14
N ALA A 27 -9.95 0.32 30.37
CA ALA A 27 -9.21 1.37 29.66
C ALA A 27 -7.70 1.35 29.94
N LEU A 28 -7.28 0.99 31.16
CA LEU A 28 -5.86 0.88 31.54
C LEU A 28 -5.19 -0.40 30.99
N LEU A 29 -5.94 -1.50 30.87
CA LEU A 29 -5.46 -2.78 30.34
C LEU A 29 -5.68 -2.91 28.84
N TRP A 30 -6.58 -2.12 28.26
CA TRP A 30 -6.72 -1.96 26.82
C TRP A 30 -5.59 -1.08 26.31
N LYS A 31 -4.40 -1.66 26.29
CA LYS A 31 -3.32 -1.18 25.43
C LYS A 31 -3.75 -1.53 23.99
N PRO A 32 -4.06 -0.57 23.10
CA PRO A 32 -3.88 -0.87 21.69
C PRO A 32 -2.44 -1.35 21.55
N ARG A 33 -2.20 -2.44 20.82
CA ARG A 33 -0.85 -2.79 20.39
C ARG A 33 -0.39 -1.73 19.40
N CYS A 34 -0.01 -0.56 19.90
CA CYS A 34 0.96 0.30 19.23
C CYS A 34 2.33 -0.30 19.53
N GLU A 35 2.61 -1.49 18.97
CA GLU A 35 3.99 -1.92 18.72
C GLU A 35 4.39 -1.35 17.37
N GLY A 36 4.56 -0.03 17.35
CA GLY A 36 5.40 0.66 16.42
C GLY A 36 6.28 1.55 17.28
N ALA A 37 7.49 1.09 17.56
CA ALA A 37 8.48 1.90 18.26
C ALA A 37 8.82 3.10 17.36
N TYR A 38 8.05 4.19 17.49
CA TYR A 38 8.43 5.48 16.95
C TYR A 38 9.58 6.01 17.80
N THR A 39 10.80 5.77 17.36
CA THR A 39 11.90 6.66 17.69
C THR A 39 11.75 7.90 16.82
N PRO A 40 11.71 9.12 17.39
CA PRO A 40 11.76 10.33 16.57
C PRO A 40 13.11 10.34 15.81
N PRO A 41 13.13 10.64 14.51
CA PRO A 41 14.39 10.81 13.81
C PRO A 41 15.04 12.10 14.33
N THR A 42 15.96 11.94 15.28
CA THR A 42 16.95 12.98 15.57
C THR A 42 17.74 13.20 14.30
N ALA A 43 17.60 14.39 13.74
CA ALA A 43 18.33 14.88 12.60
C ALA A 43 19.84 14.69 12.81
N SER A 44 20.41 13.67 12.18
CA SER A 44 21.80 13.55 11.70
C SER A 44 22.07 12.08 11.43
N GLN A 45 21.81 11.58 10.22
CA GLN A 45 22.70 10.67 9.49
C GLN A 45 22.36 10.77 8.01
N ILE A 46 23.06 11.69 7.36
CA ILE A 46 23.33 11.62 5.93
C ILE A 46 24.21 10.38 5.69
N SER A 47 23.88 9.66 4.62
CA SER A 47 24.63 8.57 3.95
C SER A 47 24.85 7.26 4.71
N GLU A 48 23.96 6.29 4.46
CA GLU A 48 24.32 4.86 4.46
C GLU A 48 23.65 4.20 3.22
N PRO A 49 24.41 3.49 2.36
CA PRO A 49 23.87 2.86 1.15
C PRO A 49 22.76 1.86 1.46
N GLN A 50 21.60 1.99 0.80
CA GLN A 50 20.50 1.04 0.91
C GLN A 50 20.97 -0.37 0.57
N GLU A 51 20.87 -1.28 1.54
CA GLU A 51 21.03 -2.72 1.35
C GLU A 51 20.01 -3.22 0.31
N PRO A 52 20.40 -4.10 -0.64
CA PRO A 52 19.50 -4.60 -1.68
C PRO A 52 18.28 -5.27 -1.06
N GLN A 53 17.10 -4.70 -1.30
CA GLN A 53 15.83 -5.36 -0.99
C GLN A 53 15.83 -6.74 -1.68
N GLU A 54 15.67 -7.80 -0.88
CA GLU A 54 15.56 -9.17 -1.34
C GLU A 54 14.49 -9.24 -2.45
N PRO A 55 14.82 -9.74 -3.66
CA PRO A 55 13.91 -9.69 -4.78
C PRO A 55 12.70 -10.56 -4.47
N SER A 56 11.54 -9.92 -4.32
CA SER A 56 10.25 -10.61 -4.36
C SER A 56 10.21 -11.47 -5.63
N PRO A 57 9.63 -12.69 -5.58
CA PRO A 57 9.52 -13.54 -6.76
C PRO A 57 8.84 -12.74 -7.87
N VAL A 58 9.54 -12.58 -9.00
CA VAL A 58 9.04 -11.78 -10.12
C VAL A 58 7.89 -12.54 -10.77
N GLU A 59 6.67 -12.10 -10.49
CA GLU A 59 5.46 -12.65 -11.09
C GLU A 59 5.43 -12.29 -12.58
N VAL A 60 5.03 -13.25 -13.43
CA VAL A 60 4.88 -13.07 -14.87
C VAL A 60 3.41 -13.25 -15.21
N VAL A 61 2.81 -12.22 -15.81
CA VAL A 61 1.39 -12.12 -16.14
C VAL A 61 1.23 -11.80 -17.63
N GLU A 62 0.13 -12.26 -18.24
CA GLU A 62 -0.22 -11.90 -19.62
C GLU A 62 -0.79 -10.48 -19.71
N CYS A 63 -0.57 -9.78 -20.82
CA CYS A 63 -1.30 -8.53 -21.07
C CYS A 63 -2.82 -8.77 -21.18
N ASN A 64 -3.58 -7.73 -20.88
CA ASN A 64 -5.03 -7.65 -20.61
C ASN A 64 -5.49 -8.22 -19.27
N ALA A 65 -4.59 -8.74 -18.43
CA ALA A 65 -4.94 -9.12 -17.07
C ALA A 65 -4.97 -7.90 -16.14
N THR A 66 -5.98 -7.86 -15.27
CA THR A 66 -5.98 -6.96 -14.11
C THR A 66 -5.11 -7.56 -13.02
N VAL A 67 -4.26 -6.74 -12.44
CA VAL A 67 -3.42 -7.07 -11.30
C VAL A 67 -3.93 -6.29 -10.10
N GLU A 68 -4.33 -7.02 -9.08
CA GLU A 68 -4.66 -6.50 -7.76
C GLU A 68 -3.46 -6.74 -6.84
N SER A 69 -2.91 -5.70 -6.23
CA SER A 69 -1.89 -5.91 -5.20
C SER A 69 -2.08 -4.86 -4.11
N GLY A 70 -2.82 -5.27 -3.08
CA GLY A 70 -3.22 -4.41 -1.97
C GLY A 70 -2.17 -4.35 -0.86
N GLY A 71 -0.95 -3.88 -1.14
CA GLY A 71 0.09 -3.87 -0.13
C GLY A 71 1.16 -2.79 -0.25
N GLN A 72 1.66 -2.35 0.90
CA GLN A 72 2.83 -1.51 1.05
C GLN A 72 4.07 -2.21 0.50
N GLY A 73 5.00 -1.45 -0.09
CA GLY A 73 6.32 -1.91 -0.48
C GLY A 73 6.61 -1.62 -1.95
N ARG A 74 7.53 -2.42 -2.49
CA ARG A 74 7.87 -2.38 -3.92
C ARG A 74 7.48 -3.71 -4.53
N THR A 75 6.64 -3.66 -5.55
CA THR A 75 6.16 -4.83 -6.29
C THR A 75 6.61 -4.71 -7.73
N VAL A 76 7.24 -5.73 -8.28
CA VAL A 76 7.69 -5.78 -9.68
C VAL A 76 7.06 -6.98 -10.36
N ILE A 77 6.27 -6.71 -11.39
CA ILE A 77 5.54 -7.74 -12.15
C ILE A 77 5.88 -7.58 -13.63
N LYS A 78 6.18 -8.70 -14.27
CA LYS A 78 6.45 -8.78 -15.70
C LYS A 78 5.15 -9.03 -16.46
N HIS A 79 4.91 -8.27 -17.51
CA HIS A 79 3.76 -8.43 -18.40
C HIS A 79 4.20 -8.83 -19.79
N ILE A 80 3.70 -9.96 -20.30
CA ILE A 80 3.97 -10.42 -21.67
C ILE A 80 3.13 -9.59 -22.64
N LEU A 81 3.79 -8.85 -23.53
CA LEU A 81 3.19 -8.01 -24.58
C LEU A 81 3.14 -8.71 -25.95
N GLY A 82 3.94 -9.75 -26.13
CA GLY A 82 4.06 -10.50 -27.39
C GLY A 82 4.93 -9.79 -28.43
N ASN A 83 4.82 -10.20 -29.70
CA ASN A 83 5.67 -9.69 -30.79
C ASN A 83 5.01 -8.63 -31.69
N LYS A 84 3.76 -8.25 -31.39
CA LYS A 84 3.00 -7.29 -32.20
C LYS A 84 3.34 -5.87 -31.77
N PRO A 85 3.80 -4.99 -32.68
CA PRO A 85 3.94 -3.57 -32.37
C PRO A 85 2.56 -2.95 -32.17
N GLY A 86 2.47 -1.92 -31.33
CA GLY A 86 1.22 -1.22 -31.08
C GLY A 86 1.30 -0.25 -29.90
N ARG A 87 0.20 0.44 -29.62
CA ARG A 87 0.09 1.26 -28.41
C ARG A 87 -0.24 0.36 -27.22
N VAL A 88 0.56 0.46 -26.16
CA VAL A 88 0.24 -0.17 -24.87
C VAL A 88 -0.38 0.88 -23.96
N VAL A 89 -1.48 0.52 -23.31
CA VAL A 89 -2.25 1.39 -22.42
C VAL A 89 -2.36 0.71 -21.07
N VAL A 90 -1.90 1.40 -20.02
CA VAL A 90 -2.00 0.94 -18.64
C VAL A 90 -2.96 1.84 -17.90
N GLN A 91 -4.04 1.26 -17.43
CA GLN A 91 -5.02 1.92 -16.58
C GLN A 91 -4.68 1.54 -15.14
N TYR A 92 -4.65 2.51 -14.24
CA TYR A 92 -4.39 2.28 -12.83
C TYR A 92 -5.44 2.98 -11.96
N GLN A 93 -5.63 2.42 -10.77
CA GLN A 93 -6.35 3.01 -9.66
C GLN A 93 -5.44 2.95 -8.43
N MET A 94 -5.03 4.11 -7.91
CA MET A 94 -4.25 4.25 -6.68
C MET A 94 -5.15 4.92 -5.63
N TYR A 95 -5.97 4.15 -4.90
CA TYR A 95 -7.19 4.64 -4.23
C TYR A 95 -7.01 5.95 -3.41
N SER A 96 -6.88 5.86 -2.09
CA SER A 96 -6.75 7.04 -1.22
C SER A 96 -5.31 7.34 -0.85
N GLN A 97 -4.45 6.33 -0.82
CA GLN A 97 -3.04 6.48 -0.50
C GLN A 97 -2.25 6.67 -1.79
N PRO A 98 -1.37 7.68 -1.87
CA PRO A 98 -0.63 7.94 -3.09
C PRO A 98 0.54 6.96 -3.28
N ASP A 99 0.61 6.36 -4.47
CA ASP A 99 1.62 5.40 -4.91
C ASP A 99 2.29 5.85 -6.20
N ARG A 100 3.36 5.17 -6.63
CA ARG A 100 4.03 5.47 -7.90
C ARG A 100 4.14 4.22 -8.76
N LEU A 101 3.67 4.32 -10.00
CA LEU A 101 3.80 3.27 -11.00
C LEU A 101 4.84 3.66 -12.04
N THR A 102 5.77 2.75 -12.32
CA THR A 102 6.85 2.92 -13.30
C THR A 102 6.93 1.71 -14.21
N ILE A 103 6.94 1.95 -15.51
CA ILE A 103 6.98 0.90 -16.52
C ILE A 103 8.32 0.95 -17.24
N THR A 104 9.00 -0.18 -17.22
CA THR A 104 10.31 -0.36 -17.83
C THR A 104 10.23 -1.36 -18.97
N TYR A 105 10.80 -1.01 -20.11
CA TYR A 105 10.98 -1.90 -21.25
C TYR A 105 12.41 -1.78 -21.77
N LYS A 106 13.10 -2.92 -21.98
CA LYS A 106 14.52 -2.96 -22.37
C LYS A 106 15.44 -2.17 -21.40
N GLY A 107 15.13 -2.21 -20.11
CA GLY A 107 15.86 -1.47 -19.08
C GLY A 107 15.69 0.06 -19.16
N LYS A 108 14.72 0.57 -19.93
CA LYS A 108 14.40 2.00 -20.01
C LYS A 108 12.99 2.27 -19.51
N VAL A 109 12.83 3.32 -18.72
CA VAL A 109 11.51 3.81 -18.32
C VAL A 109 10.78 4.31 -19.57
N VAL A 110 9.67 3.65 -19.91
CA VAL A 110 8.81 4.01 -21.06
C VAL A 110 7.60 4.82 -20.63
N ALA A 111 7.13 4.64 -19.40
CA ALA A 111 6.07 5.45 -18.80
C ALA A 111 6.19 5.44 -17.28
N THR A 112 5.76 6.52 -16.62
CA THR A 112 5.74 6.63 -15.16
C THR A 112 4.79 7.73 -14.72
N THR A 113 4.23 7.62 -13.52
CA THR A 113 3.50 8.72 -12.86
C THR A 113 4.44 9.84 -12.39
N LYS A 114 5.77 9.60 -12.41
CA LYS A 114 6.86 10.46 -11.91
C LYS A 114 6.85 10.64 -10.40
N ASP A 115 5.74 11.14 -9.86
CA ASP A 115 5.52 11.36 -8.44
C ASP A 115 4.54 10.32 -7.86
N LEU A 116 4.34 10.38 -6.55
CA LEU A 116 3.26 9.63 -5.89
C LEU A 116 1.92 10.29 -6.25
N VAL A 117 0.97 9.51 -6.76
CA VAL A 117 -0.35 9.98 -7.19
C VAL A 117 -1.46 9.12 -6.59
N SER A 118 -2.64 9.70 -6.46
CA SER A 118 -3.86 9.00 -6.04
C SER A 118 -4.96 9.13 -7.10
N GLY A 119 -5.95 8.28 -7.01
CA GLY A 119 -7.05 8.16 -7.95
C GLY A 119 -6.71 7.37 -9.20
N GLU A 120 -7.61 7.49 -10.17
CA GLU A 120 -7.51 6.82 -11.46
C GLU A 120 -6.59 7.57 -12.43
N GLY A 121 -5.95 6.82 -13.32
CA GLY A 121 -5.19 7.42 -14.40
C GLY A 121 -4.74 6.44 -15.47
N ILE A 122 -4.07 7.00 -16.48
CA ILE A 122 -3.63 6.26 -17.66
C ILE A 122 -2.16 6.59 -17.94
N LEU A 123 -1.38 5.54 -18.18
CA LEU A 123 -0.05 5.63 -18.80
C LEU A 123 -0.10 4.94 -20.17
N GLU A 124 0.59 5.50 -21.15
CA GLU A 124 0.68 4.91 -22.48
C GLU A 124 2.07 5.09 -23.09
N TRP A 125 2.46 4.13 -23.92
CA TRP A 125 3.65 4.25 -24.76
C TRP A 125 3.49 3.46 -26.07
N ASN A 126 4.34 3.78 -27.04
CA ASN A 126 4.43 3.03 -28.29
C ASN A 126 5.38 1.84 -28.12
N TYR A 127 4.86 0.63 -28.26
CA TYR A 127 5.61 -0.62 -28.22
C TYR A 127 6.07 -1.01 -29.62
N THR A 128 7.38 -1.04 -29.84
CA THR A 128 8.00 -1.35 -31.13
C THR A 128 9.07 -2.44 -30.95
N PRO A 129 8.68 -3.72 -30.83
CA PRO A 129 9.62 -4.82 -30.71
C PRO A 129 10.31 -5.08 -32.06
N LYS A 130 11.57 -5.49 -31.99
CA LYS A 130 12.39 -6.01 -33.09
C LYS A 130 12.73 -7.47 -32.78
N GLU A 131 13.23 -8.17 -33.80
CA GLU A 131 13.74 -9.52 -33.61
C GLU A 131 14.84 -9.54 -32.54
N GLY A 132 14.70 -10.45 -31.56
CA GLY A 132 15.62 -10.57 -30.42
C GLY A 132 15.33 -9.64 -29.23
N ASP A 133 14.34 -8.74 -29.33
CA ASP A 133 13.92 -7.93 -28.19
C ASP A 133 13.09 -8.74 -27.18
N PRO A 134 13.08 -8.34 -25.88
CA PRO A 134 12.18 -8.92 -24.90
C PRO A 134 10.73 -8.67 -25.31
N GLN A 135 9.88 -9.65 -25.04
CA GLN A 135 8.44 -9.60 -25.29
C GLN A 135 7.66 -9.21 -24.05
N GLU A 136 8.36 -8.92 -22.95
CA GLU A 136 7.81 -8.49 -21.68
C GLU A 136 8.21 -7.06 -21.30
N CYS A 137 7.35 -6.38 -20.55
CA CYS A 137 7.69 -5.16 -19.80
C CYS A 137 7.63 -5.43 -18.30
N GLU A 138 8.36 -4.63 -17.52
CA GLU A 138 8.31 -4.65 -16.06
C GLU A 138 7.47 -3.48 -15.56
N VAL A 139 6.42 -3.78 -14.79
CA VAL A 139 5.63 -2.81 -14.05
C VAL A 139 6.09 -2.85 -12.61
N GLU A 140 6.69 -1.75 -12.17
CA GLU A 140 7.06 -1.52 -10.79
C GLU A 140 6.01 -0.63 -10.14
N MET A 141 5.40 -1.12 -9.07
CA MET A 141 4.64 -0.31 -8.14
C MET A 141 5.46 -0.01 -6.89
N TYR A 142 5.50 1.25 -6.50
CA TYR A 142 6.10 1.72 -5.26
C TYR A 142 5.03 2.35 -4.37
N ALA A 143 4.76 1.70 -3.26
CA ALA A 143 3.64 1.97 -2.37
C ALA A 143 4.19 2.23 -0.95
N PRO A 144 4.57 3.48 -0.60
CA PRO A 144 5.34 3.76 0.61
C PRO A 144 4.54 3.67 1.92
N GLN A 145 3.21 3.80 1.84
CA GLN A 145 2.34 3.93 2.99
C GLN A 145 1.68 2.59 3.35
N GLU A 146 1.61 2.29 4.65
CA GLU A 146 0.82 1.18 5.15
C GLU A 146 -0.66 1.36 4.82
N GLY A 147 -1.35 0.26 4.50
CA GLY A 147 -2.77 0.29 4.14
C GLY A 147 -3.05 0.94 2.79
N THR A 148 -2.04 1.06 1.92
CA THR A 148 -2.26 1.42 0.52
C THR A 148 -2.96 0.30 -0.23
N GLU A 149 -3.81 0.69 -1.16
CA GLU A 149 -4.58 -0.17 -2.04
C GLU A 149 -4.42 0.35 -3.46
N TRP A 150 -4.20 -0.55 -4.41
CA TRP A 150 -4.11 -0.21 -5.81
C TRP A 150 -4.41 -1.42 -6.70
N ASP A 151 -4.89 -1.13 -7.90
CA ASP A 151 -5.05 -2.07 -8.99
C ASP A 151 -4.62 -1.43 -10.31
N TYR A 152 -4.21 -2.27 -11.26
CA TYR A 152 -3.91 -1.80 -12.61
C TYR A 152 -4.18 -2.88 -13.66
N GLN A 153 -4.35 -2.46 -14.90
CA GLN A 153 -4.48 -3.34 -16.05
C GLN A 153 -3.57 -2.87 -17.19
N VAL A 154 -2.72 -3.78 -17.69
CA VAL A 154 -1.88 -3.54 -18.88
C VAL A 154 -2.60 -4.08 -20.10
N ASN A 155 -3.06 -3.22 -21.00
CA ASN A 155 -3.69 -3.67 -22.24
C ASN A 155 -2.63 -4.08 -23.27
N CYS A 156 -2.86 -5.17 -23.99
CA CYS A 156 -1.94 -5.62 -25.05
C CYS A 156 -1.77 -4.55 -26.15
N PRO A 157 -0.62 -4.54 -26.86
CA PRO A 157 -0.39 -3.62 -27.97
C PRO A 157 -1.49 -3.72 -29.06
N GLN A 158 -2.04 -2.57 -29.45
CA GLN A 158 -3.02 -2.43 -30.55
C GLN A 158 -2.47 -1.62 -31.72
#